data_AF-A0A4R3KG13-F1
#
_entry.id   AF-A0A4R3KG13-F1
#
_cell.length_a   1.000
_cell.length_b   1.000
_cell.length_c   1.000
_cell.angle_alpha   90.00
_cell.angle_beta   90.00
_cell.angle_gamma   90.00
#
_symmetry.space_group_name_H-M   'P 1'
#
loop_
_entity.id
_entity.type
_entity.pdbx_description
1 polymer ?
#
loop_
_entity_poly.entity_id
_entity_poly.type
_entity_poly.pdbx_seq_one_letter_code
_entity_poly.pdbx_strand_id
1 'polypeptide(L)'
;MYNLTEKEEKEHLHAVIKKLLKAIEEIANAIQNYNRKIIETKKYMWENSAQLDLAERAANRVIAYDETVQGEEALKTKEKLKRMMVSPYFGRIDFHPEDASEDTEEENVYIGISAFTDKRNGNVLIYDWRAPISSMFYDFENGKAWYHAPAGIISGIISMKRQYKIKDSNLEYMIESGLNIDDEILQQELSHNV
;
A
#
# COMPACT_ATOMS: atom_id res chain seq x y z
N MET A 1 17.73 -4.58 -12.74
CA MET A 1 16.54 -3.77 -13.09
C MET A 1 15.34 -4.67 -13.38
N TYR A 2 14.31 -4.59 -12.55
CA TYR A 2 13.03 -5.28 -12.73
C TYR A 2 12.06 -4.39 -13.55
N ASN A 3 11.18 -4.99 -14.35
CA ASN A 3 10.12 -4.31 -15.13
C ASN A 3 10.60 -3.11 -15.96
N LEU A 4 11.48 -3.36 -16.94
CA LEU A 4 12.03 -2.33 -17.83
C LEU A 4 11.01 -1.84 -18.87
N THR A 5 10.05 -2.68 -19.25
CA THR A 5 9.09 -2.41 -20.33
C THR A 5 7.68 -2.16 -19.79
N GLU A 6 6.86 -1.45 -20.57
CA GLU A 6 5.44 -1.24 -20.25
C GLU A 6 4.69 -2.58 -20.07
N LYS A 7 5.08 -3.62 -20.83
CA LYS A 7 4.51 -4.97 -20.70
C LYS A 7 4.80 -5.56 -19.32
N GLU A 8 6.05 -5.50 -18.87
CA GLU A 8 6.42 -6.02 -17.55
C GLU A 8 5.77 -5.20 -16.42
N GLU A 9 5.59 -3.88 -16.60
CA GLU A 9 4.87 -3.05 -15.63
C GLU A 9 3.38 -3.39 -15.56
N LYS A 10 2.74 -3.70 -16.69
CA LYS A 10 1.38 -4.25 -16.70
C LYS A 10 1.31 -5.59 -15.97
N GLU A 11 2.27 -6.48 -16.16
CA GLU A 11 2.35 -7.76 -15.44
C GLU A 11 2.56 -7.55 -13.92
N HIS A 12 3.42 -6.62 -13.54
CA HIS A 12 3.64 -6.24 -12.15
C HIS A 12 2.37 -5.66 -11.51
N LEU A 13 1.70 -4.74 -12.19
CA LEU A 13 0.41 -4.19 -11.76
C LEU A 13 -0.61 -5.31 -11.52
N HIS A 14 -0.78 -6.23 -12.48
CA HIS A 14 -1.69 -7.37 -12.31
C HIS A 14 -1.35 -8.23 -11.09
N ALA A 15 -0.06 -8.46 -10.83
CA ALA A 15 0.38 -9.21 -9.66
C ALA A 15 0.06 -8.47 -8.34
N VAL A 16 0.26 -7.15 -8.28
CA VAL A 16 -0.09 -6.31 -7.13
C VAL A 16 -1.60 -6.32 -6.90
N ILE A 17 -2.40 -6.13 -7.95
CA ILE A 17 -3.87 -6.17 -7.91
C ILE A 17 -4.37 -7.51 -7.38
N LYS A 18 -3.79 -8.63 -7.82
CA LYS A 18 -4.14 -9.96 -7.30
C LYS A 18 -3.87 -10.10 -5.79
N LYS A 19 -2.76 -9.52 -5.30
CA LYS A 19 -2.44 -9.52 -3.87
C LYS A 19 -3.40 -8.62 -3.07
N LEU A 20 -3.76 -7.45 -3.61
CA LEU A 20 -4.74 -6.55 -2.99
C LEU A 20 -6.13 -7.20 -2.91
N LEU A 21 -6.59 -7.86 -3.97
CA LEU A 21 -7.85 -8.62 -3.97
C LEU A 21 -7.88 -9.68 -2.86
N LYS A 22 -6.80 -10.46 -2.76
CA LYS A 22 -6.66 -11.45 -1.68
C LYS A 22 -6.71 -10.81 -0.30
N ALA A 23 -6.01 -9.69 -0.11
CA ALA A 23 -6.03 -8.97 1.17
C ALA A 23 -7.43 -8.42 1.51
N ILE A 24 -8.20 -7.98 0.50
CA ILE A 24 -9.60 -7.53 0.67
C ILE A 24 -10.51 -8.69 1.09
N GLU A 25 -10.33 -9.87 0.49
CA GLU A 25 -11.07 -11.07 0.86
C GLU A 25 -10.76 -11.50 2.31
N GLU A 26 -9.47 -11.56 2.66
CA GLU A 26 -9.03 -11.89 4.01
C GLU A 26 -9.61 -10.95 5.07
N ILE A 27 -9.54 -9.62 4.84
CA ILE A 27 -10.07 -8.65 5.80
C ILE A 27 -11.60 -8.69 5.85
N ALA A 28 -12.28 -8.99 4.74
CA ALA A 28 -13.74 -9.16 4.74
C ALA A 28 -14.16 -10.35 5.61
N ASN A 29 -13.45 -11.47 5.52
CA ASN A 29 -13.67 -12.64 6.37
C ASN A 29 -13.37 -12.33 7.85
N ALA A 30 -12.32 -11.56 8.14
CA ALA A 30 -12.01 -11.12 9.49
C ALA A 30 -13.14 -10.27 10.09
N ILE A 31 -13.68 -9.31 9.34
CA ILE A 31 -14.82 -8.48 9.75
C ILE A 31 -16.06 -9.34 10.08
N GLN A 32 -16.35 -10.37 9.26
CA GLN A 32 -17.44 -11.30 9.57
C GLN A 32 -17.19 -12.08 10.87
N ASN A 33 -15.94 -12.45 11.15
CA ASN A 33 -15.58 -13.14 12.38
C ASN A 33 -15.71 -12.25 13.62
N TYR A 34 -15.24 -10.99 13.56
CA TYR A 34 -15.43 -9.99 14.61
C TYR A 34 -16.92 -9.83 14.94
N ASN A 35 -17.76 -9.64 13.92
CA ASN A 35 -19.21 -9.54 14.10
C ASN A 35 -19.82 -10.77 14.76
N ARG A 36 -19.41 -11.97 14.35
CA ARG A 36 -19.88 -13.23 14.94
C ARG A 36 -19.54 -13.30 16.43
N LYS A 37 -18.27 -13.05 16.78
CA LYS A 37 -17.80 -13.10 18.17
C LYS A 37 -18.52 -12.09 19.06
N ILE A 38 -18.75 -10.87 18.58
CA ILE A 38 -19.53 -9.85 19.33
C ILE A 38 -20.93 -10.37 19.65
N ILE A 39 -21.60 -11.02 18.68
CA ILE A 39 -22.93 -11.60 18.88
C ILE A 39 -22.87 -12.77 19.87
N GLU A 40 -21.88 -13.66 19.74
CA GLU A 40 -21.68 -14.81 20.64
C GLU A 40 -21.42 -14.35 22.09
N THR A 41 -20.55 -13.38 22.31
CA THR A 41 -20.29 -12.81 23.65
C THR A 41 -21.55 -12.18 24.24
N LYS A 42 -22.29 -11.39 23.46
CA LYS A 42 -23.56 -10.79 23.91
C LYS A 42 -24.60 -11.85 24.27
N LYS A 43 -24.70 -12.91 23.45
CA LYS A 43 -25.61 -14.04 23.69
C LYS A 43 -25.23 -14.79 24.96
N TYR A 44 -23.95 -15.12 25.15
CA TYR A 44 -23.44 -15.77 26.35
C TYR A 44 -23.79 -14.97 27.62
N MET A 45 -23.55 -13.67 27.60
CA MET A 45 -23.89 -12.77 28.71
C MET A 45 -25.38 -12.74 29.02
N TRP A 46 -26.24 -12.81 27.99
CA TRP A 46 -27.70 -12.85 28.15
C TRP A 46 -28.16 -14.17 28.76
N GLU A 47 -27.74 -15.29 28.19
CA GLU A 47 -28.14 -16.64 28.59
C GLU A 47 -27.65 -16.99 30.01
N ASN A 48 -26.48 -16.49 30.41
CA ASN A 48 -25.88 -16.75 31.72
C ASN A 48 -26.01 -15.56 32.68
N SER A 49 -26.91 -14.62 32.39
CA SER A 49 -27.03 -13.36 33.12
C SER A 49 -27.26 -13.57 34.62
N ALA A 50 -27.97 -14.61 35.04
CA ALA A 50 -28.19 -14.90 36.46
C ALA A 50 -26.99 -15.54 37.17
N GLN A 51 -26.11 -16.22 36.43
CA GLN A 51 -24.98 -16.99 36.98
C GLN A 51 -23.66 -16.22 36.99
N LEU A 52 -23.48 -15.25 36.09
CA LEU A 52 -22.22 -14.51 35.98
C LEU A 52 -22.01 -13.54 37.14
N ASP A 53 -20.82 -13.60 37.74
CA ASP A 53 -20.40 -12.64 38.76
C ASP A 53 -20.01 -11.27 38.16
N LEU A 54 -19.66 -10.31 39.02
CA LEU A 54 -19.28 -8.96 38.59
C LEU A 54 -17.99 -8.94 37.74
N ALA A 55 -17.00 -9.77 38.07
CA ALA A 55 -15.73 -9.82 37.38
C ALA A 55 -15.90 -10.45 35.99
N GLU A 56 -16.65 -11.55 35.89
CA GLU A 56 -16.94 -12.23 34.62
C GLU A 56 -17.75 -11.34 33.67
N ARG A 57 -18.75 -10.60 34.19
CA ARG A 57 -19.51 -9.63 33.40
C ARG A 57 -18.62 -8.51 32.88
N ALA A 58 -17.70 -7.99 33.69
CA ALA A 58 -16.77 -6.96 33.28
C ALA A 58 -15.81 -7.48 32.20
N ALA A 59 -15.25 -8.68 32.38
CA ALA A 59 -14.37 -9.32 31.40
C ALA A 59 -15.06 -9.50 30.04
N ASN A 60 -16.29 -10.01 30.02
CA ASN A 60 -17.05 -10.19 28.77
C ASN A 60 -17.35 -8.85 28.07
N ARG A 61 -17.60 -7.77 28.82
CA ARG A 61 -17.77 -6.43 28.24
C ARG A 61 -16.48 -5.94 27.57
N VAL A 62 -15.34 -6.17 28.20
CA VAL A 62 -14.03 -5.80 27.62
C VAL A 62 -13.78 -6.59 26.33
N ILE A 63 -14.05 -7.90 26.33
CA ILE A 63 -13.92 -8.74 25.12
C ILE A 63 -14.81 -8.22 24.00
N ALA A 64 -16.10 -7.98 24.25
CA ALA A 64 -17.02 -7.49 23.24
C ALA A 64 -16.62 -6.10 22.71
N TYR A 65 -16.08 -5.25 23.58
CA TYR A 65 -15.57 -3.94 23.20
C TYR A 65 -14.32 -4.04 22.32
N ASP A 66 -13.35 -4.87 22.70
CA ASP A 66 -12.13 -5.08 21.91
C ASP A 66 -12.45 -5.62 20.51
N GLU A 67 -13.30 -6.65 20.41
CA GLU A 67 -13.73 -7.19 19.11
C GLU A 67 -14.46 -6.13 18.26
N THR A 68 -15.16 -5.17 18.89
CA THR A 68 -15.80 -4.04 18.18
C THR A 68 -14.74 -3.09 17.62
N VAL A 69 -13.76 -2.68 18.44
CA VAL A 69 -12.67 -1.79 18.01
C VAL A 69 -11.88 -2.42 16.86
N GLN A 70 -11.51 -3.70 17.01
CA GLN A 70 -10.80 -4.43 15.95
C GLN A 70 -11.63 -4.54 14.66
N GLY A 71 -12.95 -4.75 14.79
CA GLY A 71 -13.87 -4.74 13.64
C GLY A 71 -13.92 -3.39 12.91
N GLU A 72 -13.93 -2.27 13.65
CA GLU A 72 -13.90 -0.92 13.08
C GLU A 72 -12.56 -0.62 12.38
N GLU A 73 -11.43 -1.01 12.95
CA GLU A 73 -10.12 -0.88 12.31
C GLU A 73 -10.01 -1.73 11.04
N ALA A 74 -10.56 -2.94 11.06
CA ALA A 74 -10.62 -3.82 9.90
C ALA A 74 -11.48 -3.20 8.77
N LEU A 75 -12.59 -2.53 9.10
CA LEU A 75 -13.41 -1.79 8.15
C LEU A 75 -12.63 -0.64 7.50
N LYS A 76 -11.92 0.18 8.30
CA LYS A 76 -11.06 1.27 7.78
C LYS A 76 -9.98 0.71 6.84
N THR A 77 -9.36 -0.40 7.23
CA THR A 77 -8.34 -1.09 6.42
C THR A 77 -8.92 -1.60 5.10
N LYS A 78 -10.12 -2.19 5.12
CA LYS A 78 -10.83 -2.63 3.91
C LYS A 78 -11.09 -1.49 2.94
N GLU A 79 -11.56 -0.35 3.43
CA GLU A 79 -11.80 0.84 2.59
C GLU A 79 -10.50 1.41 2.02
N LYS A 80 -9.40 1.39 2.80
CA LYS A 80 -8.07 1.73 2.29
C LYS A 80 -7.65 0.82 1.13
N LEU A 81 -7.76 -0.50 1.30
CA LEU A 81 -7.39 -1.48 0.26
C LEU A 81 -8.24 -1.32 -1.01
N LYS A 82 -9.55 -1.04 -0.88
CA LYS A 82 -10.41 -0.74 -2.03
C LYS A 82 -9.97 0.50 -2.81
N ARG A 83 -9.51 1.56 -2.13
CA ARG A 83 -8.96 2.75 -2.80
C ARG A 83 -7.68 2.39 -3.57
N MET A 84 -6.81 1.59 -2.96
CA MET A 84 -5.58 1.12 -3.61
C MET A 84 -5.85 0.21 -4.82
N MET A 85 -6.97 -0.53 -4.85
CA MET A 85 -7.35 -1.31 -6.03
C MET A 85 -7.58 -0.45 -7.27
N VAL A 86 -8.11 0.76 -7.11
CA VAL A 86 -8.39 1.67 -8.24
C VAL A 86 -7.08 2.19 -8.82
N SER A 87 -6.16 2.63 -7.95
CA SER A 87 -4.86 3.19 -8.33
C SER A 87 -3.84 2.89 -7.21
N PRO A 88 -3.08 1.78 -7.32
CA PRO A 88 -2.24 1.30 -6.22
C PRO A 88 -1.02 2.17 -5.98
N TYR A 89 -0.38 2.63 -7.05
CA TYR A 89 0.79 3.50 -7.04
C TYR A 89 0.70 4.46 -8.23
N PHE A 90 1.37 5.60 -8.11
CA PHE A 90 1.42 6.65 -9.15
C PHE A 90 2.85 6.99 -9.57
N GLY A 91 3.86 6.52 -8.83
CA GLY A 91 5.26 6.77 -9.13
C GLY A 91 6.13 5.57 -8.81
N ARG A 92 7.32 5.53 -9.42
CA ARG A 92 8.39 4.60 -9.11
C ARG A 92 9.72 5.31 -9.21
N ILE A 93 10.64 4.97 -8.31
CA ILE A 93 12.07 5.22 -8.48
C ILE A 93 12.84 3.92 -8.29
N ASP A 94 13.91 3.74 -9.06
CA ASP A 94 14.90 2.69 -8.82
C ASP A 94 16.08 3.31 -8.12
N PHE A 95 16.28 2.94 -6.86
CA PHE A 95 17.26 3.56 -5.97
C PHE A 95 18.38 2.58 -5.60
N HIS A 96 19.62 3.00 -5.77
CA HIS A 96 20.81 2.27 -5.34
C HIS A 96 21.51 3.04 -4.22
N PRO A 97 21.50 2.55 -2.98
CA PRO A 97 22.22 3.19 -1.87
C PRO A 97 23.73 3.24 -2.13
N GLU A 98 24.39 4.33 -1.72
CA GLU A 98 25.85 4.51 -1.92
C GLU A 98 26.70 3.49 -1.16
N ASP A 99 26.23 3.03 0.00
CA ASP A 99 26.91 2.03 0.84
C ASP A 99 26.60 0.57 0.43
N ALA A 100 25.81 0.36 -0.64
CA ALA A 100 25.52 -0.97 -1.16
C ALA A 100 26.69 -1.52 -1.98
N SER A 101 26.90 -2.84 -1.98
CA SER A 101 27.89 -3.45 -2.88
C SER A 101 27.40 -3.37 -4.33
N GLU A 102 28.31 -3.36 -5.30
CA GLU A 102 27.95 -3.33 -6.73
C GLU A 102 27.02 -4.49 -7.15
N ASP A 103 27.11 -5.63 -6.46
CA ASP A 103 26.24 -6.79 -6.69
C ASP A 103 24.83 -6.65 -6.05
N THR A 104 24.58 -5.58 -5.29
CA THR A 104 23.28 -5.34 -4.65
C THR A 104 22.27 -4.88 -5.68
N GLU A 105 21.15 -5.61 -5.79
CA GLU A 105 20.04 -5.18 -6.65
C GLU A 105 19.49 -3.83 -6.20
N GLU A 106 19.11 -3.00 -7.17
CA GLU A 106 18.43 -1.72 -6.92
C GLU A 106 17.09 -1.94 -6.22
N GLU A 107 16.76 -1.03 -5.32
CA GLU A 107 15.46 -1.01 -4.65
C GLU A 107 14.43 -0.32 -5.54
N ASN A 108 13.45 -1.10 -6.03
CA ASN A 108 12.31 -0.54 -6.77
C ASN A 108 11.29 0.02 -5.77
N VAL A 109 11.25 1.33 -5.64
CA VAL A 109 10.35 2.03 -4.71
C VAL A 109 9.10 2.47 -5.47
N TYR A 110 8.07 1.61 -5.49
CA TYR A 110 6.74 1.97 -5.98
C TYR A 110 6.01 2.83 -4.94
N ILE A 111 5.49 4.00 -5.34
CA ILE A 111 4.96 5.01 -4.43
C ILE A 111 3.46 5.18 -4.68
N GLY A 112 2.68 5.06 -3.61
CA GLY A 112 1.22 5.15 -3.65
C GLY A 112 0.62 5.93 -2.48
N ILE A 113 -0.70 6.02 -2.47
CA ILE A 113 -1.46 6.77 -1.46
C ILE A 113 -1.37 6.15 -0.05
N SER A 114 -0.92 4.91 0.04
CA SER A 114 -0.82 4.11 1.26
C SER A 114 0.17 2.97 1.07
N ALA A 115 0.85 2.59 2.16
CA ALA A 115 1.74 1.43 2.12
C ALA A 115 0.98 0.11 1.98
N PHE A 116 1.57 -0.84 1.24
CA PHE A 116 1.09 -2.22 1.13
C PHE A 116 2.27 -3.19 1.12
N THR A 117 2.20 -4.20 1.99
CA THR A 117 3.28 -5.17 2.23
C THR A 117 2.78 -6.58 1.95
N ASP A 118 3.60 -7.39 1.27
CA ASP A 118 3.29 -8.82 1.09
C ASP A 118 3.49 -9.55 2.43
N LYS A 119 2.39 -10.03 3.01
CA LYS A 119 2.39 -10.73 4.30
C LYS A 119 3.27 -11.98 4.32
N ARG A 120 3.61 -12.57 3.16
CA ARG A 120 4.36 -13.85 3.10
C ARG A 120 5.85 -13.68 3.33
N ASN A 121 6.44 -12.60 2.85
CA ASN A 121 7.88 -12.35 2.93
C ASN A 121 8.22 -11.02 3.63
N GLY A 122 7.22 -10.18 3.94
CA GLY A 122 7.44 -8.89 4.60
C GLY A 122 7.89 -7.78 3.64
N ASN A 123 7.98 -8.06 2.33
CA ASN A 123 8.43 -7.07 1.36
C ASN A 123 7.38 -5.99 1.17
N VAL A 124 7.80 -4.72 1.25
CA VAL A 124 6.96 -3.59 0.86
C VAL A 124 6.77 -3.62 -0.65
N LEU A 125 5.53 -3.69 -1.10
CA LEU A 125 5.18 -3.67 -2.53
C LEU A 125 4.86 -2.26 -3.00
N ILE A 126 4.32 -1.44 -2.09
CA ILE A 126 3.96 -0.05 -2.32
C ILE A 126 4.34 0.73 -1.06
N TYR A 127 5.10 1.80 -1.22
CA TYR A 127 5.46 2.74 -0.18
C TYR A 127 4.40 3.84 -0.07
N ASP A 128 4.10 4.27 1.16
CA ASP A 128 3.26 5.44 1.38
C ASP A 128 4.02 6.69 0.92
N TRP A 129 3.38 7.58 0.16
CA TRP A 129 4.01 8.81 -0.32
C TRP A 129 4.57 9.72 0.78
N ARG A 130 4.14 9.55 2.04
CA ARG A 130 4.66 10.28 3.20
C ARG A 130 5.87 9.61 3.85
N ALA A 131 6.23 8.40 3.42
CA ALA A 131 7.41 7.71 3.92
C ALA A 131 8.67 8.50 3.50
N PRO A 132 9.70 8.61 4.35
CA PRO A 132 10.86 9.41 4.02
C PRO A 132 11.57 8.99 2.72
N ILE A 133 11.65 7.69 2.41
CA ILE A 133 12.21 7.20 1.14
C ILE A 133 11.43 7.72 -0.09
N SER A 134 10.13 7.97 0.05
CA SER A 134 9.28 8.47 -1.03
C SER A 134 9.46 9.97 -1.30
N SER A 135 10.09 10.73 -0.39
CA SER A 135 10.44 12.13 -0.65
C SER A 135 11.32 12.28 -1.89
N MET A 136 12.18 11.28 -2.15
CA MET A 136 13.10 11.30 -3.27
C MET A 136 12.42 11.45 -4.63
N PHE A 137 11.21 10.94 -4.77
CA PHE A 137 10.43 11.07 -6.01
C PHE A 137 10.03 12.52 -6.31
N TYR A 138 9.91 13.36 -5.29
CA TYR A 138 9.58 14.78 -5.45
C TYR A 138 10.81 15.66 -5.47
N ASP A 139 11.82 15.31 -4.66
CA ASP A 139 12.97 16.17 -4.39
C ASP A 139 14.10 16.02 -5.42
N PHE A 140 14.13 14.90 -6.17
CA PHE A 140 15.21 14.59 -7.11
C PHE A 140 14.70 14.07 -8.46
N GLU A 141 15.52 14.26 -9.49
CA GLU A 141 15.44 13.56 -10.77
C GLU A 141 16.45 12.39 -10.78
N ASN A 142 16.67 11.77 -11.94
CA ASN A 142 17.70 10.75 -12.09
C ASN A 142 19.08 11.31 -11.71
N GLY A 143 19.89 10.51 -11.03
CA GLY A 143 21.21 10.88 -10.51
C GLY A 143 21.28 10.83 -8.99
N LYS A 144 22.13 11.68 -8.40
CA LYS A 144 22.37 11.68 -6.95
C LYS A 144 21.12 12.09 -6.18
N ALA A 145 20.72 11.27 -5.21
CA ALA A 145 19.58 11.51 -4.35
C ALA A 145 19.88 11.08 -2.92
N TRP A 146 19.05 11.53 -1.98
CA TRP A 146 19.14 11.13 -0.58
C TRP A 146 17.80 11.31 0.12
N TYR A 147 17.64 10.65 1.28
CA TYR A 147 16.49 10.86 2.16
C TYR A 147 16.87 10.73 3.63
N HIS A 148 16.04 11.29 4.51
CA HIS A 148 16.19 11.16 5.95
C HIS A 148 15.56 9.86 6.47
N ALA A 149 16.36 8.93 6.96
CA ALA A 149 15.89 7.78 7.71
C ALA A 149 16.08 8.00 9.23
N PRO A 150 15.39 7.23 10.09
CA PRO A 150 15.65 7.26 11.54
C PRO A 150 17.12 6.98 11.91
N ALA A 151 17.84 6.22 11.07
CA ALA A 151 19.25 5.90 11.26
C ALA A 151 20.23 6.99 10.77
N GLY A 152 19.75 8.04 10.10
CA GLY A 152 20.57 9.07 9.47
C GLY A 152 20.16 9.35 8.03
N ILE A 153 20.97 10.16 7.32
CA ILE A 153 20.78 10.40 5.89
C ILE A 153 21.25 9.17 5.13
N ILE A 154 20.42 8.68 4.21
CA ILE A 154 20.77 7.62 3.26
C ILE A 154 20.94 8.27 1.90
N SER A 155 22.15 8.22 1.36
CA SER A 155 22.52 8.74 0.03
C SER A 155 22.59 7.61 -1.00
N GLY A 156 22.42 7.95 -2.27
CA GLY A 156 22.51 6.98 -3.36
C GLY A 156 22.23 7.59 -4.73
N ILE A 157 21.91 6.73 -5.69
CA ILE A 157 21.61 7.08 -7.07
C ILE A 157 20.20 6.61 -7.42
N ILE A 158 19.40 7.52 -7.99
CA ILE A 158 18.18 7.17 -8.73
C ILE A 158 18.61 6.88 -10.17
N SER A 159 18.52 5.61 -10.59
CA SER A 159 18.83 5.20 -11.96
C SER A 159 17.64 5.38 -12.90
N MET A 160 16.42 5.34 -12.35
CA MET A 160 15.18 5.46 -13.10
C MET A 160 14.09 6.11 -12.26
N LYS A 161 13.27 6.95 -12.90
CA LYS A 161 12.08 7.56 -12.30
C LYS A 161 10.93 7.50 -13.29
N ARG A 162 9.77 7.01 -12.82
CA ARG A 162 8.57 6.85 -13.64
C ARG A 162 7.33 7.41 -12.95
N GLN A 163 6.43 7.97 -13.76
CA GLN A 163 5.09 8.36 -13.37
C GLN A 163 4.08 7.47 -14.07
N TYR A 164 3.03 7.08 -13.35
CA TYR A 164 1.99 6.21 -13.88
C TYR A 164 0.62 6.86 -13.73
N LYS A 165 -0.23 6.63 -14.72
CA LYS A 165 -1.67 6.78 -14.57
C LYS A 165 -2.30 5.41 -14.56
N ILE A 166 -2.84 5.06 -13.40
CA ILE A 166 -3.59 3.83 -13.20
C ILE A 166 -5.01 4.19 -12.82
N LYS A 167 -5.96 3.65 -13.56
CA LYS A 167 -7.39 3.82 -13.31
C LYS A 167 -8.09 2.48 -13.44
N ASP A 168 -8.96 2.19 -12.47
CA ASP A 168 -9.74 0.95 -12.43
C ASP A 168 -8.85 -0.30 -12.64
N SER A 169 -7.70 -0.31 -11.96
CA SER A 169 -6.68 -1.37 -12.05
C SER A 169 -5.99 -1.54 -13.40
N ASN A 170 -6.17 -0.60 -14.34
CA ASN A 170 -5.52 -0.61 -15.66
C ASN A 170 -4.48 0.49 -15.76
N LEU A 171 -3.32 0.16 -16.33
CA LEU A 171 -2.29 1.13 -16.68
C LEU A 171 -2.72 1.90 -17.94
N GLU A 172 -3.11 3.16 -17.78
CA GLU A 172 -3.48 4.06 -18.87
C GLU A 172 -2.21 4.60 -19.56
N TYR A 173 -1.23 5.05 -18.78
CA TYR A 173 0.07 5.46 -19.30
C TYR A 173 1.20 5.28 -18.27
N MET A 174 2.43 5.29 -18.80
CA MET A 174 3.69 5.27 -18.05
C MET A 174 4.65 6.25 -18.73
N ILE A 175 5.20 7.19 -17.96
CA ILE A 175 6.14 8.22 -18.43
C ILE A 175 7.44 8.08 -17.63
N GLU A 176 8.59 8.13 -18.31
CA GLU A 176 9.92 8.05 -17.70
C GLU A 176 10.60 9.42 -17.71
N SER A 177 11.16 9.85 -16.56
CA SER A 177 11.90 11.11 -16.45
C SER A 177 13.10 11.12 -17.40
N GLY A 178 13.14 12.09 -18.32
CA GLY A 178 14.18 12.22 -19.35
C GLY A 178 13.63 12.28 -20.79
N LEU A 179 12.37 11.88 -20.98
CA LEU A 179 11.57 12.26 -22.15
C LEU A 179 10.97 13.65 -21.90
N ASN A 180 10.65 14.42 -22.95
CA ASN A 180 10.03 15.75 -22.83
C ASN A 180 8.62 15.63 -22.22
N ILE A 181 8.57 15.51 -20.89
CA ILE A 181 7.37 15.27 -20.08
C ILE A 181 6.27 16.32 -20.33
N ASP A 182 6.67 17.56 -20.58
CA ASP A 182 5.73 18.66 -20.80
C ASP A 182 4.91 18.49 -22.08
N ASP A 183 5.49 17.99 -23.18
CA ASP A 183 4.77 17.86 -24.45
C ASP A 183 3.81 16.65 -24.47
N GLU A 184 4.19 15.52 -23.85
CA GLU A 184 3.34 14.32 -23.84
C GLU A 184 2.12 14.49 -22.92
N ILE A 185 2.29 15.03 -21.72
CA ILE A 185 1.17 15.29 -20.79
C ILE A 185 0.23 16.34 -21.39
N LEU A 186 0.77 17.43 -21.96
CA LEU A 186 -0.03 18.49 -22.57
C LEU A 186 -0.80 17.97 -23.80
N GLN A 187 -0.18 17.17 -24.67
CA GLN A 187 -0.87 16.57 -25.82
C GLN A 187 -1.99 15.59 -25.41
N GLN A 188 -1.83 14.89 -24.28
CA GLN A 188 -2.80 13.89 -23.81
C GLN A 188 -4.01 14.52 -23.11
N GLU A 189 -3.82 15.59 -22.32
CA GLU A 189 -4.94 16.36 -21.76
C GLU A 189 -5.73 17.09 -22.85
N LEU A 190 -5.07 17.48 -23.95
CA LEU A 190 -5.72 18.01 -25.15
C LEU A 190 -6.49 16.93 -25.92
N SER A 191 -6.01 15.69 -25.97
CA SER A 191 -6.69 14.60 -26.70
C SER A 191 -7.93 14.06 -25.98
N HIS A 192 -8.01 14.18 -24.66
CA HIS A 192 -9.19 13.80 -23.85
C HIS A 192 -10.30 14.87 -23.82
N ASN A 193 -10.07 16.05 -24.41
CA ASN A 193 -11.05 17.15 -24.51
C ASN A 193 -11.67 17.31 -25.91
N VAL A 194 -11.66 16.26 -26.74
CA VAL A 194 -12.29 16.23 -28.07
C VAL A 194 -13.42 15.21 -28.11
#